data_AF-A0A1F4XR24-F1
#
_entry.id   AF-A0A1F4XR24-F1
#
_cell.length_a   1.000
_cell.length_b   1.000
_cell.length_c   1.000
_cell.angle_alpha   90.00
_cell.angle_beta   90.00
_cell.angle_gamma   90.00
#
_symmetry.space_group_name_H-M   'P 1'
#
loop_
_entity.id
_entity.type
_entity.pdbx_description
1 polymer ?
#
loop_
_entity_poly.entity_id
_entity_poly.type
_entity_poly.pdbx_seq_one_letter_code
_entity_poly.pdbx_strand_id
1 'polypeptide(L)'
;MKRQLHNLRKEAHQIRLSHAERSRMSQHIFGEATADASPYSVIYSWFSLRFAMPMAAALMVVLGTGTVYAAGGALPGDTLYAVKVSVTEPMREVLAFSQTAKADFHTNVVQERLEEAETLVSQGRLTESTTKALEENLNKHVAAAQTITKTLAEGDPDTAADMATALDSSLSAHGAILARLGDDSEDDHARQYSARLALNVGMVRIPQEVREEKQNTSTIHSATSLVQTAQTISEPTLVAGETMRKDAEQEEMEQRQSKDRSLLKRKEKASGQLAEVRKQFEKTKDSFGSSTAQKVESRFQEIQQQIEAGNTADALRGGVELYTFIKAGQKFNGDILERLIIGKDNRQDKEGRENADGSDD
;
A
#
# COMPACT_ATOMS: atom_id res chain seq x y z
N MET A 1 14.51 18.70 99.93
CA MET A 1 13.39 18.22 99.08
C MET A 1 13.82 17.10 98.13
N LYS A 2 14.14 15.89 98.65
CA LYS A 2 14.39 14.67 97.85
C LYS A 2 13.91 13.41 98.60
N ARG A 3 12.72 13.47 99.22
CA ARG A 3 12.16 12.37 100.02
C ARG A 3 10.65 12.17 99.89
N GLN A 4 10.01 12.77 98.88
CA GLN A 4 8.56 12.67 98.66
C GLN A 4 8.15 11.94 97.36
N LEU A 5 9.11 11.45 96.55
CA LEU A 5 8.80 10.74 95.29
C LEU A 5 9.04 9.22 95.34
N HIS A 6 9.48 8.66 96.48
CA HIS A 6 9.77 7.21 96.58
C HIS A 6 8.57 6.33 96.96
N ASN A 7 7.39 6.92 97.23
CA ASN A 7 6.21 6.16 97.64
C ASN A 7 5.05 6.11 96.62
N LEU A 8 5.12 6.85 95.50
CA LEU A 8 4.07 6.85 94.48
C LEU A 8 3.82 5.46 93.87
N ARG A 9 4.86 4.65 93.70
CA ARG A 9 4.73 3.27 93.18
C ARG A 9 4.02 2.33 94.15
N LYS A 10 4.16 2.55 95.46
CA LYS A 10 3.48 1.78 96.52
C LYS A 10 2.04 2.25 96.74
N GLU A 11 1.76 3.55 96.62
CA GLU A 11 0.41 4.11 96.72
C GLU A 11 -0.44 3.80 95.47
N ALA A 12 0.14 3.79 94.27
CA ALA A 12 -0.57 3.41 93.04
C ALA A 12 -1.07 1.96 93.02
N HIS A 13 -0.49 1.05 93.84
CA HIS A 13 -0.95 -0.33 93.97
C HIS A 13 -2.14 -0.50 94.94
N GLN A 14 -2.49 0.54 95.71
CA GLN A 14 -3.64 0.50 96.63
C GLN A 14 -4.90 1.16 96.04
N ILE A 15 -4.79 1.85 94.90
CA ILE A 15 -5.93 2.44 94.20
C ILE A 15 -6.53 1.36 93.29
N ARG A 16 -7.45 0.56 93.84
CA ARG A 16 -8.33 -0.31 93.04
C ARG A 16 -9.63 0.42 92.77
N LEU A 17 -9.94 0.64 91.50
CA LEU A 17 -11.27 1.09 91.08
C LEU A 17 -12.32 0.12 91.63
N SER A 18 -13.36 0.65 92.27
CA SER A 18 -14.49 -0.18 92.69
C SER A 18 -15.17 -0.79 91.46
N HIS A 19 -15.86 -1.92 91.65
CA HIS A 19 -16.57 -2.58 90.53
C HIS A 19 -17.59 -1.64 89.88
N ALA A 20 -18.25 -0.78 90.68
CA ALA A 20 -19.18 0.22 90.19
C ALA A 20 -18.51 1.32 89.36
N GLU A 21 -17.34 1.81 89.77
CA GLU A 21 -16.58 2.80 89.01
C GLU A 21 -16.04 2.21 87.71
N ARG A 22 -15.53 0.97 87.75
CA ARG A 22 -15.05 0.28 86.54
C ARG A 22 -16.16 0.08 85.52
N SER A 23 -17.37 -0.27 85.95
CA SER A 23 -18.52 -0.41 85.06
C SER A 23 -18.99 0.94 84.49
N ARG A 24 -18.97 2.03 85.27
CA ARG A 24 -19.27 3.38 84.76
C ARG A 24 -18.24 3.86 83.75
N MET A 25 -16.95 3.59 84.00
CA MET A 25 -15.87 3.91 83.07
C MET A 25 -15.95 3.05 81.81
N SER A 26 -16.28 1.76 81.95
CA SER A 26 -16.53 0.86 80.82
C SER A 26 -17.72 1.32 79.97
N GLN A 27 -18.79 1.81 80.59
CA GLN A 27 -19.92 2.38 79.84
C GLN A 27 -19.58 3.72 79.17
N HIS A 28 -18.64 4.51 79.69
CA HIS A 28 -18.16 5.71 78.98
C HIS A 28 -17.17 5.39 77.85
N ILE A 29 -16.42 4.30 77.95
CA ILE A 29 -15.44 3.89 76.93
C ILE A 29 -16.09 3.02 75.84
N PHE A 30 -17.06 2.19 76.21
CA PHE A 30 -17.68 1.18 75.34
C PHE A 30 -19.19 1.36 75.16
N GLY A 31 -19.82 2.33 75.83
CA GLY A 31 -21.21 2.70 75.59
C GLY A 31 -21.30 3.58 74.36
N GLU A 32 -21.91 3.03 73.31
CA GLU A 32 -22.21 3.70 72.04
C GLU A 32 -21.01 4.39 71.38
N ALA A 33 -20.03 3.59 70.95
CA ALA A 33 -19.50 3.85 69.61
C ALA A 33 -20.65 3.57 68.63
N THR A 34 -21.48 4.58 68.35
CA THR A 34 -22.27 4.56 67.12
C THR A 34 -21.27 4.28 66.01
N ALA A 35 -21.46 3.17 65.29
CA ALA A 35 -20.72 2.95 64.06
C ALA A 35 -21.10 4.11 63.13
N ASP A 36 -20.33 5.19 63.18
CA ASP A 36 -20.33 6.19 62.12
C ASP A 36 -19.96 5.41 60.88
N ALA A 37 -20.98 5.13 60.05
CA ALA A 37 -20.77 4.62 58.72
C ALA A 37 -19.74 5.54 58.08
N SER A 38 -18.56 5.00 57.75
CA SER A 38 -17.49 5.80 57.19
C SER A 38 -18.06 6.63 56.02
N PRO A 39 -17.85 7.95 55.95
CA PRO A 39 -18.41 8.78 54.88
C PRO A 39 -17.83 8.45 53.50
N TYR A 40 -16.87 7.52 53.43
CA TYR A 40 -16.23 7.05 52.21
C TYR A 40 -16.75 5.69 51.71
N SER A 41 -17.83 5.15 52.30
CA SER A 41 -18.51 4.01 51.68
C SER A 41 -19.49 4.52 50.60
N VAL A 42 -19.48 3.83 49.45
CA VAL A 42 -20.40 3.94 48.30
C VAL A 42 -20.34 5.13 47.32
N ILE A 43 -19.14 5.55 46.89
CA ILE A 43 -19.00 6.19 45.55
C ILE A 43 -18.65 5.18 44.44
N TYR A 44 -18.00 4.06 44.78
CA TYR A 44 -17.60 3.05 43.77
C TYR A 44 -18.74 2.13 43.28
N SER A 45 -19.91 2.11 43.93
CA SER A 45 -21.01 1.20 43.55
C SER A 45 -21.79 1.66 42.30
N TRP A 46 -21.70 2.95 41.97
CA TRP A 46 -22.35 3.48 40.76
C TRP A 46 -21.51 3.25 39.50
N PHE A 47 -20.21 2.95 39.64
CA PHE A 47 -19.31 2.76 38.49
C PHE A 47 -19.13 1.27 38.11
N SER A 48 -19.58 0.34 38.94
CA SER A 48 -18.96 -1.00 39.03
C SER A 48 -19.53 -2.12 38.14
N LEU A 49 -20.63 -1.95 37.40
CA LEU A 49 -21.05 -2.97 36.40
C LEU A 49 -21.66 -2.37 35.12
N ARG A 50 -22.48 -1.32 35.23
CA ARG A 50 -23.13 -0.69 34.07
C ARG A 50 -22.15 -0.06 33.07
N PHE A 51 -21.00 0.42 33.58
CA PHE A 51 -19.93 0.95 32.75
C PHE A 51 -18.83 -0.06 32.49
N ALA A 52 -18.79 -1.18 33.23
CA ALA A 52 -17.80 -2.23 33.00
C ALA A 52 -17.92 -2.81 31.58
N MET A 53 -19.14 -3.00 31.07
CA MET A 53 -19.36 -3.53 29.72
C MET A 53 -18.95 -2.54 28.60
N PRO A 54 -19.39 -1.26 28.58
CA PRO A 54 -18.91 -0.30 27.57
C PRO A 54 -17.44 0.08 27.77
N MET A 55 -16.89 0.06 28.99
CA MET A 55 -15.48 0.34 29.24
C MET A 55 -14.58 -0.85 28.86
N ALA A 56 -15.04 -2.09 29.07
CA ALA A 56 -14.39 -3.28 28.52
C ALA A 56 -14.48 -3.33 27.00
N ALA A 57 -15.61 -2.94 26.41
CA ALA A 57 -15.75 -2.78 24.96
C ALA A 57 -14.83 -1.67 24.43
N ALA A 58 -14.75 -0.52 25.11
CA ALA A 58 -13.84 0.57 24.75
C ALA A 58 -12.37 0.14 24.92
N LEU A 59 -12.02 -0.60 25.97
CA LEU A 59 -10.68 -1.17 26.15
C LEU A 59 -10.38 -2.22 25.07
N MET A 60 -11.34 -3.08 24.70
CA MET A 60 -11.20 -4.02 23.57
C MET A 60 -11.03 -3.28 22.25
N VAL A 61 -11.73 -2.16 22.04
CA VAL A 61 -11.55 -1.32 20.86
C VAL A 61 -10.20 -0.61 20.89
N VAL A 62 -9.73 -0.08 22.03
CA VAL A 62 -8.43 0.62 22.12
C VAL A 62 -7.26 -0.37 22.01
N LEU A 63 -7.32 -1.51 22.70
CA LEU A 63 -6.31 -2.56 22.60
C LEU A 63 -6.36 -3.26 21.24
N GLY A 64 -7.56 -3.44 20.67
CA GLY A 64 -7.78 -4.01 19.34
C GLY A 64 -7.34 -3.07 18.22
N THR A 65 -7.61 -1.76 18.33
CA THR A 65 -7.17 -0.77 17.33
C THR A 65 -5.67 -0.52 17.41
N GLY A 66 -5.07 -0.51 18.61
CA GLY A 66 -3.61 -0.42 18.77
C GLY A 66 -2.87 -1.61 18.15
N THR A 67 -3.40 -2.82 18.32
CA THR A 67 -2.84 -4.04 17.70
C THR A 67 -3.07 -4.10 16.19
N VAL A 68 -4.24 -3.68 15.69
CA VAL A 68 -4.52 -3.57 14.24
C VAL A 68 -3.64 -2.49 13.58
N TYR A 69 -3.43 -1.35 14.25
CA TYR A 69 -2.56 -0.29 13.75
C TYR A 69 -1.09 -0.73 13.69
N ALA A 70 -0.60 -1.39 14.74
CA ALA A 70 0.75 -1.95 14.76
C ALA A 70 0.92 -3.09 13.73
N ALA A 71 -0.13 -3.87 13.47
CA ALA A 71 -0.11 -4.94 12.47
C ALA A 71 0.10 -4.41 11.04
N GLY A 72 -0.27 -3.16 10.74
CA GLY A 72 -0.07 -2.57 9.41
C GLY A 72 1.40 -2.59 8.95
N GLY A 73 2.34 -2.44 9.88
CA GLY A 73 3.78 -2.49 9.62
C GLY A 73 4.44 -3.86 9.82
N ALA A 74 3.66 -4.90 10.17
CA ALA A 74 4.20 -6.24 10.39
C ALA A 74 4.65 -6.87 9.07
N LEU A 75 5.80 -7.53 9.09
CA LEU A 75 6.35 -8.30 7.96
C LEU A 75 6.04 -9.80 8.13
N PRO A 76 6.04 -10.58 7.03
CA PRO A 76 6.02 -12.03 7.14
C PRO A 76 7.06 -12.56 8.14
N GLY A 77 6.62 -13.40 9.06
CA GLY A 77 7.43 -13.90 10.18
C GLY A 77 7.28 -13.11 11.49
N ASP A 78 6.69 -11.91 11.45
CA ASP A 78 6.33 -11.16 12.65
C ASP A 78 5.03 -11.72 13.27
N THR A 79 4.90 -11.60 14.60
CA THR A 79 3.76 -12.13 15.36
C THR A 79 2.41 -11.53 14.93
N LEU A 80 2.40 -10.24 14.58
CA LEU A 80 1.20 -9.50 14.17
C LEU A 80 0.88 -9.61 12.67
N TYR A 81 1.72 -10.30 11.88
CA TYR A 81 1.46 -10.45 10.44
C TYR A 81 0.19 -11.25 10.16
N ALA A 82 -0.09 -12.27 10.98
CA ALA A 82 -1.34 -13.01 10.90
C ALA A 82 -2.57 -12.11 11.09
N VAL A 83 -2.46 -11.08 11.94
CA VAL A 83 -3.52 -10.07 12.18
C VAL A 83 -3.64 -9.11 11.00
N LYS A 84 -2.52 -8.74 10.37
CA LYS A 84 -2.51 -7.93 9.13
C LYS A 84 -3.34 -8.60 8.04
N VAL A 85 -3.00 -9.85 7.72
CA VAL A 85 -3.61 -10.62 6.61
C VAL A 85 -5.02 -11.11 6.95
N SER A 86 -5.29 -11.54 8.18
CA SER A 86 -6.57 -12.21 8.52
C SER A 86 -7.66 -11.26 9.02
N VAL A 87 -7.30 -10.06 9.47
CA VAL A 87 -8.24 -9.11 10.07
C VAL A 87 -8.20 -7.77 9.35
N THR A 88 -7.01 -7.15 9.29
CA THR A 88 -6.88 -5.76 8.81
C THR A 88 -7.21 -5.65 7.32
N GLU A 89 -6.67 -6.55 6.51
CA GLU A 89 -6.87 -6.54 5.07
C GLU A 89 -8.30 -6.91 4.64
N PRO A 90 -8.94 -7.97 5.17
CA PRO A 90 -10.34 -8.26 4.86
C PRO A 90 -11.28 -7.11 5.23
N MET A 91 -11.01 -6.39 6.33
CA MET A 91 -11.79 -5.21 6.68
C MET A 91 -11.60 -4.08 5.65
N ARG A 92 -10.37 -3.84 5.18
CA ARG A 92 -10.10 -2.87 4.09
C ARG A 92 -10.79 -3.29 2.79
N GLU A 93 -10.80 -4.58 2.47
CA GLU A 93 -11.45 -5.12 1.27
C GLU A 93 -12.97 -4.91 1.31
N VAL A 94 -13.62 -5.20 2.44
CA VAL A 94 -15.08 -5.01 2.60
C VAL A 94 -15.50 -3.54 2.45
N LEU A 95 -14.62 -2.60 2.83
CA LEU A 95 -14.85 -1.17 2.66
C LEU A 95 -14.66 -0.68 1.21
N ALA A 96 -14.07 -1.49 0.33
CA ALA A 96 -13.96 -1.19 -1.08
C ALA A 96 -15.26 -1.56 -1.82
N PHE A 97 -16.21 -0.62 -1.88
CA PHE A 97 -17.55 -0.90 -2.39
C PHE A 97 -17.67 -0.99 -3.92
N SER A 98 -16.84 -0.27 -4.68
CA SER A 98 -16.87 -0.27 -6.15
C SER A 98 -15.86 -1.25 -6.77
N GLN A 99 -16.09 -1.69 -8.02
CA GLN A 99 -15.15 -2.56 -8.73
C GLN A 99 -13.77 -1.90 -8.87
N THR A 100 -13.72 -0.62 -9.20
CA THR A 100 -12.48 0.16 -9.22
C THR A 100 -11.79 0.16 -7.86
N ALA A 101 -12.53 0.45 -6.77
CA ALA A 101 -11.96 0.46 -5.42
C ALA A 101 -11.44 -0.91 -4.98
N LYS A 102 -12.10 -2.01 -5.39
CA LYS A 102 -11.61 -3.37 -5.09
C LYS A 102 -10.35 -3.71 -5.87
N ALA A 103 -10.30 -3.38 -7.17
CA ALA A 103 -9.09 -3.58 -7.96
C ALA A 103 -7.93 -2.72 -7.44
N ASP A 104 -8.20 -1.49 -6.99
CA ASP A 104 -7.22 -0.63 -6.32
C ASP A 104 -6.74 -1.26 -5.00
N PHE A 105 -7.67 -1.79 -4.18
CA PHE A 105 -7.32 -2.48 -2.95
C PHE A 105 -6.37 -3.66 -3.20
N HIS A 106 -6.69 -4.55 -4.15
CA HIS A 106 -5.80 -5.68 -4.45
C HIS A 106 -4.46 -5.22 -5.02
N THR A 107 -4.44 -4.20 -5.88
CA THR A 107 -3.19 -3.62 -6.41
C THR A 107 -2.32 -3.02 -5.30
N ASN A 108 -2.93 -2.35 -4.32
CA ASN A 108 -2.22 -1.82 -3.16
C ASN A 108 -1.64 -2.95 -2.29
N VAL A 109 -2.38 -4.04 -2.07
CA VAL A 109 -1.84 -5.19 -1.31
C VAL A 109 -0.69 -5.85 -2.08
N VAL A 110 -0.77 -5.95 -3.42
CA VAL A 110 0.35 -6.41 -4.26
C VAL A 110 1.60 -5.56 -4.05
N GLN A 111 1.47 -4.24 -4.09
CA GLN A 111 2.56 -3.31 -3.78
C GLN A 111 3.11 -3.52 -2.38
N GLU A 112 2.23 -3.62 -1.37
CA GLU A 112 2.62 -3.86 0.02
C GLU A 112 3.44 -5.17 0.15
N ARG A 113 3.06 -6.26 -0.52
CA ARG A 113 3.83 -7.52 -0.49
C ARG A 113 5.21 -7.40 -1.08
N LEU A 114 5.34 -6.65 -2.17
CA LEU A 114 6.64 -6.42 -2.80
C LEU A 114 7.51 -5.53 -1.92
N GLU A 115 6.95 -4.49 -1.32
CA GLU A 115 7.66 -3.65 -0.35
C GLU A 115 8.06 -4.41 0.92
N GLU A 116 7.24 -5.35 1.38
CA GLU A 116 7.57 -6.28 2.47
C GLU A 116 8.74 -7.18 2.09
N ALA A 117 8.72 -7.76 0.89
CA ALA A 117 9.82 -8.55 0.37
C ALA A 117 11.12 -7.75 0.30
N GLU A 118 11.08 -6.53 -0.27
CA GLU A 118 12.23 -5.62 -0.33
C GLU A 118 12.79 -5.31 1.07
N THR A 119 11.90 -5.09 2.03
CA THR A 119 12.28 -4.85 3.43
C THR A 119 12.96 -6.07 4.02
N LEU A 120 12.41 -7.27 3.81
CA LEU A 120 12.98 -8.52 4.29
C LEU A 120 14.36 -8.82 3.66
N VAL A 121 14.55 -8.50 2.37
CA VAL A 121 15.87 -8.59 1.72
C VAL A 121 16.85 -7.65 2.40
N SER A 122 16.48 -6.37 2.57
CA SER A 122 17.35 -5.37 3.21
C SER A 122 17.72 -5.70 4.66
N GLN A 123 16.89 -6.48 5.35
CA GLN A 123 17.10 -6.89 6.73
C GLN A 123 17.79 -8.26 6.85
N GLY A 124 18.10 -8.95 5.75
CA GLY A 124 18.62 -10.34 5.80
C GLY A 124 17.64 -11.33 6.41
N ARG A 125 16.33 -11.06 6.30
CA ARG A 125 15.23 -11.84 6.89
C ARG A 125 14.39 -12.56 5.84
N LEU A 126 14.74 -12.44 4.56
CA LEU A 126 14.08 -13.17 3.50
C LEU A 126 14.53 -14.64 3.52
N THR A 127 13.62 -15.51 3.90
CA THR A 127 13.80 -16.96 4.07
C THR A 127 12.84 -17.72 3.17
N GLU A 128 13.01 -19.03 3.00
CA GLU A 128 12.06 -19.84 2.22
C GLU A 128 10.61 -19.71 2.74
N SER A 129 10.40 -19.69 4.06
CA SER A 129 9.06 -19.60 4.65
C SER A 129 8.40 -18.24 4.41
N THR A 130 9.15 -17.14 4.59
CA THR A 130 8.65 -15.79 4.34
C THR A 130 8.43 -15.54 2.85
N THR A 131 9.31 -16.07 2.00
CA THR A 131 9.16 -16.01 0.54
C THR A 131 7.91 -16.73 0.07
N LYS A 132 7.64 -17.95 0.54
CA LYS A 132 6.38 -18.67 0.20
C LYS A 132 5.14 -17.90 0.64
N ALA A 133 5.12 -17.38 1.87
CA ALA A 133 3.99 -16.61 2.38
C ALA A 133 3.72 -15.35 1.54
N LEU A 134 4.79 -14.68 1.07
CA LEU A 134 4.70 -13.54 0.16
C LEU A 134 4.17 -13.97 -1.21
N GLU A 135 4.74 -15.02 -1.82
CA GLU A 135 4.34 -15.51 -3.14
C GLU A 135 2.86 -15.94 -3.17
N GLU A 136 2.40 -16.68 -2.16
CA GLU A 136 1.00 -17.11 -2.05
C GLU A 136 0.04 -15.92 -1.95
N ASN A 137 0.34 -14.95 -1.08
CA ASN A 137 -0.52 -13.79 -0.91
C ASN A 137 -0.46 -12.85 -2.13
N LEU A 138 0.73 -12.60 -2.66
CA LEU A 138 0.94 -11.82 -3.88
C LEU A 138 0.13 -12.40 -5.04
N ASN A 139 0.29 -13.69 -5.34
CA ASN A 139 -0.41 -14.34 -6.44
C ASN A 139 -1.93 -14.30 -6.29
N LYS A 140 -2.44 -14.47 -5.06
CA LYS A 140 -3.87 -14.33 -4.75
C LYS A 140 -4.37 -12.93 -5.11
N HIS A 141 -3.66 -11.88 -4.69
CA HIS A 141 -4.10 -10.50 -4.93
C HIS A 141 -3.91 -10.07 -6.39
N VAL A 142 -2.87 -10.54 -7.08
CA VAL A 142 -2.74 -10.30 -8.53
C VAL A 142 -3.89 -10.95 -9.30
N ALA A 143 -4.21 -12.21 -9.02
CA ALA A 143 -5.31 -12.90 -9.69
C ALA A 143 -6.67 -12.22 -9.44
N ALA A 144 -6.91 -11.74 -8.22
CA ALA A 144 -8.10 -10.97 -7.89
C ALA A 144 -8.16 -9.63 -8.64
N ALA A 145 -7.06 -8.86 -8.65
CA ALA A 145 -6.97 -7.61 -9.39
C ALA A 145 -7.21 -7.81 -10.89
N GLN A 146 -6.61 -8.84 -11.49
CA GLN A 146 -6.81 -9.19 -12.90
C GLN A 146 -8.27 -9.55 -13.20
N THR A 147 -8.89 -10.37 -12.36
CA THR A 147 -10.30 -10.78 -12.52
C THR A 147 -11.23 -9.57 -12.46
N ILE A 148 -11.06 -8.70 -11.46
CA ILE A 148 -11.90 -7.51 -11.29
C ILE A 148 -11.67 -6.53 -12.44
N THR A 149 -10.43 -6.35 -12.88
CA THR A 149 -10.08 -5.49 -14.02
C THR A 149 -10.73 -6.00 -15.31
N LYS A 150 -10.76 -7.33 -15.52
CA LYS A 150 -11.46 -7.93 -16.66
C LYS A 150 -12.96 -7.64 -16.64
N THR A 151 -13.61 -7.78 -15.48
CA THR A 151 -15.02 -7.41 -15.32
C THR A 151 -15.26 -5.91 -15.51
N LEU A 152 -14.33 -5.06 -15.05
CA LEU A 152 -14.43 -3.61 -15.22
C LEU A 152 -14.39 -3.19 -16.68
N ALA A 153 -13.67 -3.93 -17.53
CA ALA A 153 -13.54 -3.64 -18.96
C ALA A 153 -14.89 -3.65 -19.71
N GLU A 154 -15.89 -4.39 -19.22
CA GLU A 154 -17.24 -4.42 -19.81
C GLU A 154 -17.96 -3.07 -19.70
N GLY A 155 -17.73 -2.31 -18.63
CA GLY A 155 -18.38 -1.03 -18.36
C GLY A 155 -17.48 0.19 -18.59
N ASP A 156 -16.19 0.06 -18.27
CA ASP A 156 -15.19 1.13 -18.37
C ASP A 156 -13.84 0.57 -18.84
N PRO A 157 -13.68 0.33 -20.16
CA PRO A 157 -12.48 -0.25 -20.73
C PRO A 157 -11.24 0.66 -20.60
N ASP A 158 -11.44 1.99 -20.59
CA ASP A 158 -10.33 2.94 -20.40
C ASP A 158 -9.77 2.83 -18.98
N THR A 159 -10.64 2.83 -17.96
CA THR A 159 -10.18 2.64 -16.56
C THR A 159 -9.56 1.25 -16.37
N ALA A 160 -10.15 0.19 -16.95
CA ALA A 160 -9.58 -1.15 -16.85
C ALA A 160 -8.17 -1.24 -17.47
N ALA A 161 -7.97 -0.63 -18.65
CA ALA A 161 -6.66 -0.59 -19.30
C ALA A 161 -5.63 0.19 -18.47
N ASP A 162 -6.04 1.31 -17.86
CA ASP A 162 -5.19 2.10 -16.96
C ASP A 162 -4.78 1.30 -15.72
N MET A 163 -5.72 0.57 -15.10
CA MET A 163 -5.44 -0.26 -13.91
C MET A 163 -4.52 -1.44 -14.23
N ALA A 164 -4.75 -2.10 -15.37
CA ALA A 164 -3.86 -3.16 -15.84
C ALA A 164 -2.44 -2.63 -16.08
N THR A 165 -2.32 -1.47 -16.73
CA THR A 165 -1.03 -0.81 -16.97
C THR A 165 -0.35 -0.45 -15.66
N ALA A 166 -1.08 0.12 -14.69
CA ALA A 166 -0.52 0.49 -13.40
C ALA A 166 -0.02 -0.73 -12.61
N LEU A 167 -0.78 -1.82 -12.58
CA LEU A 167 -0.39 -3.06 -11.91
C LEU A 167 0.85 -3.69 -12.57
N ASP A 168 0.88 -3.81 -13.90
CA ASP A 168 2.03 -4.35 -14.66
C ASP A 168 3.31 -3.51 -14.46
N SER A 169 3.16 -2.18 -14.48
CA SER A 169 4.26 -1.24 -14.24
C SER A 169 4.78 -1.34 -12.82
N SER A 170 3.87 -1.47 -11.85
CA SER A 170 4.20 -1.65 -10.44
C SER A 170 4.96 -2.95 -10.20
N LEU A 171 4.45 -4.07 -10.72
CA LEU A 171 5.12 -5.38 -10.65
C LEU A 171 6.53 -5.28 -11.24
N SER A 172 6.65 -4.73 -12.46
CA SER A 172 7.95 -4.59 -13.14
C SER A 172 8.94 -3.74 -12.33
N ALA A 173 8.52 -2.60 -11.80
CA ALA A 173 9.38 -1.71 -11.02
C ALA A 173 9.85 -2.37 -9.72
N HIS A 174 8.94 -2.97 -8.95
CA HIS A 174 9.29 -3.70 -7.73
C HIS A 174 10.16 -4.94 -8.01
N GLY A 175 9.92 -5.65 -9.12
CA GLY A 175 10.79 -6.75 -9.55
C GLY A 175 12.22 -6.30 -9.82
N ALA A 176 12.40 -5.13 -10.45
CA ALA A 176 13.73 -4.54 -10.66
C ALA A 176 14.42 -4.15 -9.33
N ILE A 177 13.66 -3.60 -8.38
CA ILE A 177 14.17 -3.27 -7.03
C ILE A 177 14.59 -4.53 -6.29
N LEU A 178 13.76 -5.58 -6.29
CA LEU A 178 14.07 -6.85 -5.65
C LEU A 178 15.33 -7.49 -6.23
N ALA A 179 15.46 -7.51 -7.56
CA ALA A 179 16.66 -8.00 -8.22
C ALA A 179 17.91 -7.20 -7.81
N ARG A 180 17.77 -5.87 -7.68
CA ARG A 180 18.87 -4.99 -7.27
C ARG A 180 19.28 -5.17 -5.82
N LEU A 181 18.30 -5.21 -4.90
CA LEU A 181 18.55 -5.48 -3.48
C LEU A 181 19.16 -6.86 -3.27
N GLY A 182 18.73 -7.84 -4.07
CA GLY A 182 19.34 -9.16 -4.14
C GLY A 182 20.81 -9.10 -4.52
N ASP A 183 21.12 -8.53 -5.69
CA ASP A 183 22.50 -8.36 -6.18
C ASP A 183 23.42 -7.66 -5.15
N ASP A 184 22.89 -6.71 -4.39
CA ASP A 184 23.62 -5.93 -3.39
C ASP A 184 23.71 -6.61 -2.00
N SER A 185 22.90 -7.65 -1.73
CA SER A 185 22.93 -8.40 -0.47
C SER A 185 24.23 -9.20 -0.33
N GLU A 186 24.77 -9.34 0.88
CA GLU A 186 25.89 -10.27 1.16
C GLU A 186 25.42 -11.69 1.49
N ASP A 187 24.15 -11.86 1.86
CA ASP A 187 23.55 -13.16 2.16
C ASP A 187 23.11 -13.87 0.86
N ASP A 188 23.69 -15.04 0.61
CA ASP A 188 23.40 -15.89 -0.55
C ASP A 188 21.95 -16.39 -0.57
N HIS A 189 21.34 -16.62 0.59
CA HIS A 189 19.93 -16.98 0.65
C HIS A 189 19.04 -15.79 0.24
N ALA A 190 19.32 -14.59 0.76
CA ALA A 190 18.59 -13.39 0.37
C ALA A 190 18.76 -13.08 -1.13
N ARG A 191 19.96 -13.26 -1.69
CA ARG A 191 20.22 -13.21 -3.15
C ARG A 191 19.34 -14.20 -3.92
N GLN A 192 19.34 -15.46 -3.52
CA GLN A 192 18.60 -16.51 -4.20
C GLN A 192 17.08 -16.26 -4.17
N TYR A 193 16.53 -15.94 -3.00
CA TYR A 193 15.09 -15.74 -2.84
C TYR A 193 14.59 -14.45 -3.48
N SER A 194 15.36 -13.36 -3.42
CA SER A 194 15.03 -12.11 -4.11
C SER A 194 15.05 -12.26 -5.63
N ALA A 195 16.04 -12.98 -6.18
CA ALA A 195 16.09 -13.28 -7.61
C ALA A 195 14.89 -14.13 -8.04
N ARG A 196 14.48 -15.12 -7.23
CA ARG A 196 13.28 -15.92 -7.49
C ARG A 196 12.01 -15.06 -7.51
N LEU A 197 11.82 -14.22 -6.51
CA LEU A 197 10.67 -13.30 -6.44
C LEU A 197 10.66 -12.35 -7.63
N ALA A 198 11.79 -11.74 -7.98
CA ALA A 198 11.90 -10.84 -9.13
C ALA A 198 11.51 -11.54 -10.45
N LEU A 199 11.95 -12.79 -10.64
CA LEU A 199 11.56 -13.60 -11.80
C LEU A 199 10.06 -13.93 -11.80
N ASN A 200 9.52 -14.38 -10.67
CA ASN A 200 8.10 -14.69 -10.54
C ASN A 200 7.23 -13.47 -10.87
N VAL A 201 7.59 -12.30 -10.33
CA VAL A 201 6.91 -11.02 -10.62
C VAL A 201 7.01 -10.65 -12.09
N GLY A 202 8.17 -10.84 -12.73
CA GLY A 202 8.36 -10.57 -14.16
C GLY A 202 7.60 -11.53 -15.08
N MET A 203 7.26 -12.74 -14.61
CA MET A 203 6.45 -13.72 -15.34
C MET A 203 4.94 -13.47 -15.22
N VAL A 204 4.51 -12.75 -14.17
CA VAL A 204 3.12 -12.35 -13.98
C VAL A 204 2.81 -11.16 -14.90
N ARG A 205 2.58 -11.45 -16.18
CA ARG A 205 2.12 -10.47 -17.17
C ARG A 205 0.60 -10.49 -17.25
N ILE A 206 -0.01 -9.31 -17.23
CA ILE A 206 -1.44 -9.17 -17.53
C ILE A 206 -1.62 -9.37 -19.05
N PRO A 207 -2.44 -10.32 -19.51
CA PRO A 207 -2.71 -10.48 -20.93
C PRO A 207 -3.22 -9.18 -21.54
N GLN A 208 -2.61 -8.74 -22.66
CA GLN A 208 -3.02 -7.53 -23.40
C GLN A 208 -4.42 -7.63 -24.06
N GLU A 209 -5.22 -8.65 -23.72
CA GLU A 209 -6.55 -8.88 -24.31
C GLU A 209 -7.51 -7.69 -24.14
N VAL A 210 -7.28 -6.83 -23.14
CA VAL A 210 -8.07 -5.60 -22.93
C VAL A 210 -7.78 -4.51 -23.99
N ARG A 211 -6.68 -4.62 -24.76
CA ARG A 211 -6.25 -3.59 -25.72
C ARG A 211 -6.89 -3.74 -27.11
N GLU A 212 -7.38 -4.93 -27.48
CA GLU A 212 -7.69 -5.23 -28.89
C GLU A 212 -9.20 -5.26 -29.23
N GLU A 213 -10.11 -5.28 -28.27
CA GLU A 213 -11.54 -5.51 -28.57
C GLU A 213 -12.26 -4.32 -29.24
N LYS A 214 -11.65 -3.14 -29.31
CA LYS A 214 -12.23 -1.96 -30.02
C LYS A 214 -11.61 -1.64 -31.39
N GLN A 215 -10.59 -2.38 -31.85
CA GLN A 215 -10.03 -2.16 -33.19
C GLN A 215 -10.60 -3.11 -34.26
N ASN A 216 -11.18 -4.26 -33.86
CA ASN A 216 -11.62 -5.29 -34.80
C ASN A 216 -13.07 -5.16 -35.32
N THR A 217 -13.84 -4.14 -34.94
CA THR A 217 -15.12 -3.80 -35.61
C THR A 217 -14.94 -2.90 -36.84
N SER A 218 -13.71 -2.69 -37.31
CA SER A 218 -13.43 -2.05 -38.60
C SER A 218 -13.46 -3.01 -39.80
N THR A 219 -14.20 -4.13 -39.72
CA THR A 219 -14.63 -4.86 -40.92
C THR A 219 -15.83 -4.16 -41.56
N ILE A 220 -15.65 -2.91 -41.97
CA ILE A 220 -16.34 -2.34 -43.13
C ILE A 220 -15.26 -2.14 -44.20
N HIS A 221 -14.74 -3.27 -44.69
CA HIS A 221 -14.03 -3.34 -45.95
C HIS A 221 -14.84 -4.22 -46.88
N SER A 222 -15.89 -3.62 -47.46
CA SER A 222 -16.43 -3.94 -48.80
C SER A 222 -17.55 -2.96 -49.15
N ALA A 223 -17.23 -1.67 -49.29
CA ALA A 223 -18.04 -0.75 -50.10
C ALA A 223 -17.27 -0.20 -51.32
N THR A 224 -15.95 -0.38 -51.37
CA THR A 224 -15.12 0.07 -52.50
C THR A 224 -15.20 -0.84 -53.73
N SER A 225 -15.81 -2.02 -53.63
CA SER A 225 -16.00 -2.94 -54.78
C SER A 225 -17.34 -2.78 -55.51
N LEU A 226 -18.23 -1.86 -55.10
CA LEU A 226 -19.51 -1.64 -55.80
C LEU A 226 -19.53 -0.42 -56.74
N VAL A 227 -18.41 0.32 -56.89
CA VAL A 227 -18.36 1.49 -57.77
C VAL A 227 -18.15 1.15 -59.25
N GLN A 228 -17.83 -0.11 -59.59
CA GLN A 228 -17.55 -0.49 -60.99
C GLN A 228 -18.74 -1.15 -61.73
N THR A 229 -19.91 -1.30 -61.10
CA THR A 229 -21.11 -1.88 -61.74
C THR A 229 -22.32 -0.95 -61.86
N ALA A 230 -22.20 0.33 -61.49
CA ALA A 230 -23.31 1.29 -61.61
C ALA A 230 -23.13 2.29 -62.77
N GLN A 231 -22.76 1.80 -63.96
CA GLN A 231 -23.16 2.47 -65.20
C GLN A 231 -24.49 1.84 -65.61
N THR A 232 -25.57 2.57 -65.32
CA THR A 232 -26.99 2.39 -65.69
C THR A 232 -27.83 2.29 -64.42
N ILE A 233 -28.52 3.37 -64.06
CA ILE A 233 -29.90 3.46 -63.52
C ILE A 233 -30.13 4.90 -63.03
N SER A 234 -31.37 5.34 -63.26
CA SER A 234 -32.01 6.65 -63.11
C SER A 234 -31.78 7.44 -61.81
N GLU A 235 -32.25 8.68 -61.82
CA GLU A 235 -32.02 9.75 -60.84
C GLU A 235 -32.53 9.59 -59.37
N PRO A 236 -33.27 8.56 -58.88
CA PRO A 236 -33.59 8.49 -57.45
C PRO A 236 -32.46 7.93 -56.57
N THR A 237 -31.34 7.46 -57.13
CA THR A 237 -30.25 6.79 -56.38
C THR A 237 -29.21 7.76 -55.80
N LEU A 238 -29.15 9.02 -56.27
CA LEU A 238 -28.18 10.02 -55.78
C LEU A 238 -28.48 10.48 -54.35
N VAL A 239 -29.75 10.60 -53.98
CA VAL A 239 -30.14 11.07 -52.63
C VAL A 239 -29.82 10.03 -51.56
N ALA A 240 -30.03 8.74 -51.83
CA ALA A 240 -29.70 7.65 -50.90
C ALA A 240 -28.18 7.48 -50.68
N GLY A 241 -27.38 7.68 -51.74
CA GLY A 241 -25.92 7.66 -51.66
C GLY A 241 -25.34 8.88 -50.95
N GLU A 242 -25.94 10.07 -51.12
CA GLU A 242 -25.54 11.28 -50.40
C GLU A 242 -25.94 11.26 -48.92
N THR A 243 -27.09 10.68 -48.56
CA THR A 243 -27.47 10.48 -47.15
C THR A 243 -26.55 9.49 -46.45
N MET A 244 -26.28 8.32 -47.07
CA MET A 244 -25.34 7.34 -46.49
C MET A 244 -23.92 7.90 -46.32
N ARG A 245 -23.49 8.77 -47.23
CA ARG A 245 -22.18 9.42 -47.16
C ARG A 245 -22.12 10.49 -46.06
N LYS A 246 -23.18 11.28 -45.89
CA LYS A 246 -23.29 12.25 -44.78
C LYS A 246 -23.39 11.56 -43.42
N ASP A 247 -24.13 10.47 -43.34
CA ASP A 247 -24.25 9.68 -42.12
C ASP A 247 -22.90 9.03 -41.76
N ALA A 248 -22.17 8.48 -42.74
CA ALA A 248 -20.83 7.95 -42.54
C ALA A 248 -19.80 9.04 -42.15
N GLU A 249 -19.85 10.22 -42.79
CA GLU A 249 -18.99 11.37 -42.44
C GLU A 249 -19.32 11.92 -41.03
N GLN A 250 -20.60 11.89 -40.63
CA GLN A 250 -21.04 12.31 -39.30
C GLN A 250 -20.62 11.30 -38.23
N GLU A 251 -20.79 10.00 -38.48
CA GLU A 251 -20.29 8.93 -37.59
C GLU A 251 -18.77 9.00 -37.44
N GLU A 252 -18.03 9.24 -38.54
CA GLU A 252 -16.57 9.37 -38.49
C GLU A 252 -16.14 10.61 -37.70
N MET A 253 -16.85 11.75 -37.84
CA MET A 253 -16.60 12.94 -37.04
C MET A 253 -16.92 12.74 -35.55
N GLU A 254 -18.03 12.09 -35.21
CA GLU A 254 -18.40 11.76 -33.82
C GLU A 254 -17.38 10.79 -33.17
N GLN A 255 -16.88 9.82 -33.94
CA GLN A 255 -15.81 8.93 -33.51
C GLN A 255 -14.47 9.65 -33.30
N ARG A 256 -14.11 10.59 -34.18
CA ARG A 256 -12.90 11.42 -34.01
C ARG A 256 -13.02 12.30 -32.76
N GLN A 257 -14.15 12.98 -32.57
CA GLN A 257 -14.38 13.83 -31.40
C GLN A 257 -14.41 13.05 -30.07
N SER A 258 -14.89 11.82 -30.07
CA SER A 258 -14.87 10.95 -28.88
C SER A 258 -13.47 10.43 -28.57
N LYS A 259 -12.68 10.06 -29.59
CA LYS A 259 -11.25 9.70 -29.45
C LYS A 259 -10.41 10.87 -28.96
N ASP A 260 -10.62 12.07 -29.48
CA ASP A 260 -9.90 13.27 -29.04
C ASP A 260 -10.22 13.60 -27.57
N ARG A 261 -11.49 13.48 -27.16
CA ARG A 261 -11.89 13.66 -25.76
C ARG A 261 -11.30 12.60 -24.83
N SER A 262 -11.26 11.33 -25.22
CA SER A 262 -10.65 10.27 -24.38
C SER A 262 -9.14 10.43 -24.28
N LEU A 263 -8.47 10.81 -25.37
CA LEU A 263 -7.04 11.11 -25.37
C LEU A 263 -6.71 12.30 -24.47
N LEU A 264 -7.51 13.37 -24.52
CA LEU A 264 -7.31 14.55 -23.67
C LEU A 264 -7.42 14.19 -22.18
N LYS A 265 -8.45 13.40 -21.80
CA LYS A 265 -8.60 12.91 -20.42
C LYS A 265 -7.41 12.07 -19.97
N ARG A 266 -6.89 11.19 -20.82
CA ARG A 266 -5.70 10.38 -20.51
C ARG A 266 -4.43 11.23 -20.37
N LYS A 267 -4.26 12.25 -21.21
CA LYS A 267 -3.14 13.21 -21.09
C LYS A 267 -3.23 13.99 -19.78
N GLU A 268 -4.40 14.48 -19.40
CA GLU A 268 -4.63 15.18 -18.14
C GLU A 268 -4.31 14.28 -16.94
N LYS A 269 -4.80 13.03 -16.94
CA LYS A 269 -4.51 12.05 -15.90
C LYS A 269 -3.01 11.75 -15.77
N ALA A 270 -2.34 11.45 -16.89
CA ALA A 270 -0.90 11.18 -16.92
C ALA A 270 -0.09 12.39 -16.43
N SER A 271 -0.46 13.61 -16.85
CA SER A 271 0.19 14.85 -16.41
C SER A 271 -0.02 15.11 -14.91
N GLY A 272 -1.24 14.88 -14.40
CA GLY A 272 -1.55 15.02 -12.98
C GLY A 272 -0.77 14.05 -12.10
N GLN A 273 -0.65 12.78 -12.53
CA GLN A 273 0.18 11.80 -11.84
C GLN A 273 1.65 12.19 -11.87
N LEU A 274 2.19 12.57 -13.04
CA LEU A 274 3.59 12.99 -13.17
C LEU A 274 3.91 14.20 -12.28
N ALA A 275 2.99 15.16 -12.19
CA ALA A 275 3.13 16.33 -11.33
C ALA A 275 3.19 15.96 -9.83
N GLU A 276 2.39 14.99 -9.37
CA GLU A 276 2.46 14.52 -7.99
C GLU A 276 3.78 13.77 -7.72
N VAL A 277 4.24 12.92 -8.65
CA VAL A 277 5.55 12.26 -8.53
C VAL A 277 6.68 13.29 -8.45
N ARG A 278 6.62 14.34 -9.29
CA ARG A 278 7.58 15.45 -9.27
C ARG A 278 7.58 16.19 -7.94
N LYS A 279 6.40 16.48 -7.39
CA LYS A 279 6.26 17.12 -6.08
C LYS A 279 6.87 16.28 -4.95
N GLN A 280 6.70 14.96 -4.97
CA GLN A 280 7.33 14.07 -3.99
C GLN A 280 8.85 14.00 -4.19
N PHE A 281 9.32 14.01 -5.43
CA PHE A 281 10.74 14.07 -5.74
C PHE A 281 11.37 15.36 -5.20
N GLU A 282 10.79 16.53 -5.46
CA GLU A 282 11.36 17.81 -4.99
C GLU A 282 11.48 17.87 -3.45
N LYS A 283 10.60 17.23 -2.69
CA LYS A 283 10.73 17.13 -1.22
C LYS A 283 11.93 16.32 -0.75
N THR A 284 12.45 15.44 -1.61
CA THR A 284 13.49 14.45 -1.25
C THR A 284 14.72 14.52 -2.13
N LYS A 285 14.73 15.47 -3.07
CA LYS A 285 15.81 15.74 -4.02
C LYS A 285 17.16 15.90 -3.34
N ASP A 286 17.19 16.60 -2.21
CA ASP A 286 18.40 16.86 -1.44
C ASP A 286 18.97 15.60 -0.76
N SER A 287 18.20 14.51 -0.65
CA SER A 287 18.71 13.22 -0.18
C SER A 287 19.47 12.43 -1.24
N PHE A 288 19.48 12.90 -2.49
CA PHE A 288 20.13 12.25 -3.62
C PHE A 288 21.35 13.04 -4.11
N GLY A 289 22.34 12.32 -4.66
CA GLY A 289 23.48 12.95 -5.32
C GLY A 289 23.06 13.76 -6.55
N SER A 290 23.82 14.82 -6.88
CA SER A 290 23.49 15.73 -8.00
C SER A 290 23.34 15.01 -9.35
N SER A 291 24.20 14.02 -9.63
CA SER A 291 24.10 13.15 -10.81
C SER A 291 22.76 12.40 -10.87
N THR A 292 22.39 11.73 -9.77
CA THR A 292 21.12 10.99 -9.67
C THR A 292 19.92 11.92 -9.84
N ALA A 293 19.96 13.10 -9.23
CA ALA A 293 18.90 14.08 -9.35
C ALA A 293 18.73 14.59 -10.80
N GLN A 294 19.83 14.80 -11.52
CA GLN A 294 19.79 15.17 -12.95
C GLN A 294 19.21 14.05 -13.83
N LYS A 295 19.54 12.79 -13.53
CA LYS A 295 18.99 11.63 -14.25
C LYS A 295 17.48 11.48 -14.01
N VAL A 296 17.02 11.64 -12.77
CA VAL A 296 15.59 11.67 -12.44
C VAL A 296 14.87 12.79 -13.21
N GLU A 297 15.45 13.99 -13.26
CA GLU A 297 14.89 15.11 -14.02
C GLU A 297 14.81 14.80 -15.52
N SER A 298 15.81 14.12 -16.08
CA SER A 298 15.79 13.67 -17.48
C SER A 298 14.64 12.70 -17.75
N ARG A 299 14.37 11.76 -16.83
CA ARG A 299 13.22 10.84 -16.92
C ARG A 299 11.89 11.57 -16.85
N PHE A 300 11.76 12.62 -16.03
CA PHE A 300 10.55 13.46 -16.04
C PHE A 300 10.32 14.10 -17.41
N GLN A 301 11.37 14.59 -18.07
CA GLN A 301 11.28 15.17 -19.40
C GLN A 301 10.87 14.14 -20.46
N GLU A 302 11.45 12.94 -20.42
CA GLU A 302 11.08 11.84 -21.32
C GLU A 302 9.60 11.47 -21.18
N ILE A 303 9.11 11.33 -19.94
CA ILE A 303 7.69 11.00 -19.69
C ILE A 303 6.78 12.14 -20.19
N GLN A 304 7.15 13.40 -19.95
CA GLN A 304 6.40 14.56 -20.43
C GLN A 304 6.32 14.58 -21.97
N GLN A 305 7.41 14.25 -22.67
CA GLN A 305 7.40 14.12 -24.13
C GLN A 305 6.45 13.01 -24.62
N GLN A 306 6.36 11.87 -23.91
CA GLN A 306 5.39 10.82 -24.23
C GLN A 306 3.94 11.31 -24.07
N ILE A 307 3.65 12.10 -23.03
CA ILE A 307 2.32 12.71 -22.84
C ILE A 307 1.99 13.64 -24.01
N GLU A 308 2.93 14.50 -24.40
CA GLU A 308 2.75 15.44 -25.51
C GLU A 308 2.54 14.70 -26.83
N ALA A 309 3.32 13.65 -27.10
CA ALA A 309 3.20 12.78 -28.26
C ALA A 309 1.90 11.95 -28.29
N GLY A 310 1.16 11.88 -27.18
CA GLY A 310 -0.08 11.07 -27.09
C GLY A 310 0.15 9.61 -26.72
N ASN A 311 1.38 9.23 -26.39
CA ASN A 311 1.74 7.90 -25.89
C ASN A 311 1.43 7.79 -24.39
N THR A 312 0.16 8.02 -24.02
CA THR A 312 -0.24 8.14 -22.60
C THR A 312 -0.03 6.85 -21.81
N ALA A 313 -0.12 5.68 -22.44
CA ALA A 313 0.13 4.40 -21.77
C ALA A 313 1.60 4.25 -21.33
N ASP A 314 2.54 4.61 -22.21
CA ASP A 314 3.97 4.57 -21.88
C ASP A 314 4.34 5.66 -20.86
N ALA A 315 3.69 6.82 -20.94
CA ALA A 315 3.84 7.86 -19.94
C ALA A 315 3.37 7.42 -18.54
N LEU A 316 2.20 6.77 -18.46
CA LEU A 316 1.67 6.22 -17.20
C LEU A 316 2.61 5.15 -16.63
N ARG A 317 3.10 4.24 -17.48
CA ARG A 317 4.10 3.23 -17.08
C ARG A 317 5.35 3.88 -16.49
N GLY A 318 5.94 4.82 -17.23
CA GLY A 318 7.15 5.52 -16.80
C GLY A 318 6.94 6.32 -15.51
N GLY A 319 5.77 6.92 -15.33
CA GLY A 319 5.42 7.64 -14.10
C GLY A 319 5.33 6.73 -12.88
N VAL A 320 4.68 5.57 -13.00
CA VAL A 320 4.62 4.57 -11.92
C VAL A 320 6.01 4.03 -11.59
N GLU A 321 6.78 3.65 -12.61
CA GLU A 321 8.15 3.15 -12.44
C GLU A 321 9.05 4.17 -11.71
N LEU A 322 9.03 5.42 -12.18
CA LEU A 322 9.84 6.49 -11.59
C LEU A 322 9.46 6.76 -10.13
N TYR A 323 8.16 6.80 -9.83
CA TYR A 323 7.67 6.94 -8.46
C TYR A 323 8.19 5.82 -7.55
N THR A 324 8.04 4.57 -7.98
CA THR A 324 8.44 3.40 -7.21
C THR A 324 9.95 3.40 -6.98
N PHE A 325 10.75 3.75 -7.99
CA PHE A 325 12.20 3.86 -7.85
C PHE A 325 12.61 4.97 -6.88
N ILE A 326 12.02 6.16 -6.97
CA ILE A 326 12.31 7.26 -6.03
C ILE A 326 12.00 6.83 -4.60
N LYS A 327 10.85 6.17 -4.37
CA LYS A 327 10.47 5.64 -3.05
C LYS A 327 11.47 4.61 -2.55
N ALA A 328 11.93 3.69 -3.39
CA ALA A 328 12.97 2.72 -3.04
C ALA A 328 14.32 3.40 -2.71
N GLY A 329 14.69 4.42 -3.48
CA GLY A 329 15.89 5.24 -3.26
C GLY A 329 15.91 5.92 -1.89
N GLN A 330 14.76 6.45 -1.45
CA GLN A 330 14.63 7.02 -0.11
C GLN A 330 14.77 5.97 1.00
N LYS A 331 14.27 4.75 0.75
CA LYS A 331 14.18 3.69 1.75
C LYS A 331 15.47 2.91 1.96
N PHE A 332 16.22 2.61 0.89
CA PHE A 332 17.30 1.62 0.90
C PHE A 332 18.70 2.17 0.59
N ASN A 333 18.89 3.50 0.58
CA ASN A 333 20.09 4.27 0.16
C ASN A 333 19.98 4.81 -1.28
N GLY A 334 20.35 6.08 -1.50
CA GLY A 334 20.18 6.80 -2.77
C GLY A 334 20.95 6.19 -3.96
N ASP A 335 21.96 5.37 -3.66
CA ASP A 335 22.75 4.63 -4.63
C ASP A 335 21.94 3.60 -5.43
N ILE A 336 20.87 3.03 -4.85
CA ILE A 336 20.00 2.08 -5.55
C ILE A 336 19.23 2.76 -6.68
N LEU A 337 18.80 4.01 -6.45
CA LEU A 337 18.02 4.79 -7.42
C LEU A 337 18.84 5.06 -8.68
N GLU A 338 20.11 5.44 -8.51
CA GLU A 338 21.00 5.67 -9.63
C GLU A 338 21.11 4.40 -10.50
N ARG A 339 21.27 3.24 -9.88
CA ARG A 339 21.43 1.97 -10.62
C ARG A 339 20.13 1.47 -11.25
N LEU A 340 18.99 1.76 -10.63
CA LEU A 340 17.67 1.45 -11.20
C LEU A 340 17.38 2.31 -12.44
N ILE A 341 17.77 3.58 -12.43
CA ILE A 341 17.55 4.49 -13.56
C ILE A 341 18.54 4.24 -14.71
N ILE A 342 19.78 3.83 -14.42
CA ILE A 342 20.81 3.57 -15.45
C ILE A 342 20.54 2.26 -16.22
N GLY A 343 19.84 1.28 -15.64
CA GLY A 343 19.71 -0.05 -16.23
C GLY A 343 21.03 -0.85 -16.23
N LYS A 344 20.97 -2.14 -16.59
CA LYS A 344 22.11 -3.09 -16.59
C LYS A 344 23.12 -2.82 -17.73
N ASP A 345 23.79 -1.67 -17.77
CA ASP A 345 24.79 -1.41 -18.83
C ASP A 345 26.26 -1.59 -18.42
N ASN A 346 26.61 -1.82 -17.14
CA ASN A 346 28.02 -1.96 -16.72
C ASN A 346 28.33 -3.25 -15.94
N ARG A 347 28.06 -4.42 -16.54
CA ARG A 347 28.69 -5.70 -16.12
C ARG A 347 29.89 -6.11 -17.00
N GLN A 348 30.42 -5.22 -17.84
CA GLN A 348 31.68 -5.49 -18.58
C GLN A 348 32.93 -4.90 -17.91
N ASP A 349 32.78 -4.02 -16.91
CA ASP A 349 33.94 -3.27 -16.38
C ASP A 349 34.63 -3.92 -15.16
N LYS A 350 34.05 -5.00 -14.59
CA LYS A 350 34.64 -5.70 -13.44
C LYS A 350 35.37 -7.00 -13.82
N GLU A 351 34.95 -7.72 -14.86
CA GLU A 351 35.67 -8.93 -15.32
C GLU A 351 36.92 -8.62 -16.17
N GLY A 352 37.07 -7.37 -16.65
CA GLY A 352 38.25 -6.92 -17.39
C GLY A 352 39.46 -6.49 -16.54
N ARG A 353 39.32 -6.39 -15.21
CA ARG A 353 40.41 -5.96 -14.31
C ARG A 353 41.08 -7.09 -13.52
N GLU A 354 40.41 -8.23 -13.32
CA GLU A 354 41.03 -9.40 -12.66
C GLU A 354 41.81 -10.31 -13.62
N ASN A 355 41.58 -10.20 -14.94
CA ASN A 355 42.28 -11.01 -15.94
C ASN A 355 43.53 -10.35 -16.53
N ALA A 356 43.95 -9.18 -16.01
CA ALA A 356 45.10 -8.42 -16.52
C ALA A 356 46.32 -8.41 -15.58
N ASP A 357 46.25 -9.05 -14.40
CA ASP A 357 47.36 -9.10 -13.42
C ASP A 357 47.88 -10.52 -13.15
N GLY A 358 47.56 -11.45 -14.05
CA GLY A 358 47.85 -12.89 -13.91
C GLY A 358 48.56 -13.50 -15.12
N SER A 359 49.43 -12.74 -15.78
CA SER A 359 50.36 -13.29 -16.76
C SER A 359 51.51 -12.31 -17.00
N ASP A 360 52.59 -12.46 -16.25
CA ASP A 360 53.94 -12.44 -16.78
C ASP A 360 54.89 -13.11 -15.76
N ASP A 361 55.72 -14.00 -16.32
CA ASP A 361 56.79 -14.79 -15.69
C ASP A 361 57.85 -13.97 -14.94
#